data_AF-A0A970IFC0-F1
#
_entry.id   AF-A0A970IFC0-F1
#
_cell.length_a   1.000
_cell.length_b   1.000
_cell.length_c   1.000
_cell.angle_alpha   90.00
_cell.angle_beta   90.00
_cell.angle_gamma   90.00
#
_symmetry.space_group_name_H-M   'P 1'
#
loop_
_entity.id
_entity.type
_entity.pdbx_description
1 polymer ?
#
loop_
_entity_poly.entity_id
_entity_poly.type
_entity_poly.pdbx_seq_one_letter_code
_entity_poly.pdbx_strand_id
1 'polypeptide(L)'
;MKRVLTVFFLLVVFCSCVKAGKRISSDDFRVVLREMFLADLILERDGTLSRLADSTLVYPPILEKYGYTTEQFLATMEYYAGRPARFKSLLTRVRRTLNEERTEYNQRLTWLNEQKALVERFNNWLNDTVSGRHDFVAKQSLKRILPADPSDKQAWRMDRDSSYAVPSGKLLAVIDTLQVRDSVPLYLSAPRSFRPRINISLKPE
;
A
#
# COMPACT_ATOMS: atom_id res chain seq x y z
N MET A 1 2.79 -3.34 -51.61
CA MET A 1 3.73 -4.01 -50.67
C MET A 1 5.05 -3.25 -50.50
N LYS A 2 5.75 -2.83 -51.58
CA LYS A 2 7.02 -2.07 -51.49
C LYS A 2 6.94 -0.78 -50.63
N ARG A 3 5.83 -0.04 -50.69
CA ARG A 3 5.61 1.19 -49.90
C ARG A 3 5.37 0.95 -48.39
N VAL A 4 4.82 -0.20 -48.02
CA VAL A 4 4.60 -0.58 -46.62
C VAL A 4 5.92 -1.02 -45.98
N LEU A 5 6.74 -1.73 -46.77
CA LEU A 5 8.06 -2.19 -46.33
C LEU A 5 9.05 -1.02 -46.14
N THR A 6 8.98 0.03 -46.97
CA THR A 6 9.77 1.26 -46.79
C THR A 6 9.36 2.05 -45.55
N VAL A 7 8.07 2.11 -45.21
CA VAL A 7 7.60 2.80 -43.99
C VAL A 7 8.03 2.03 -42.74
N PHE A 8 7.95 0.71 -42.76
CA PHE A 8 8.43 -0.12 -41.65
C PHE A 8 9.94 0.02 -41.44
N PHE A 9 10.72 0.07 -42.52
CA PHE A 9 12.17 0.27 -42.45
C PHE A 9 12.54 1.67 -41.91
N LEU A 10 11.81 2.72 -42.30
CA LEU A 10 11.97 4.08 -41.77
C LEU A 10 11.66 4.14 -40.27
N LEU A 11 10.64 3.43 -39.81
CA LEU A 11 10.22 3.37 -38.41
C LEU A 11 11.24 2.66 -37.52
N VAL A 12 11.91 1.62 -38.05
CA VAL A 12 13.01 0.92 -37.37
C VAL A 12 14.26 1.80 -37.24
N VAL A 13 14.58 2.62 -38.26
CA VAL A 13 15.74 3.54 -38.23
C VAL A 13 15.57 4.65 -37.18
N PHE A 14 14.36 5.19 -37.00
CA PHE A 14 14.10 6.18 -35.94
C PHE A 14 14.16 5.58 -34.52
N CYS A 15 13.99 4.27 -34.37
CA CYS A 15 14.10 3.60 -33.07
C CYS A 15 15.55 3.23 -32.68
N SER A 16 16.51 3.36 -33.61
CA SER A 16 17.92 3.02 -33.38
C SER A 16 18.80 4.18 -32.92
N CYS A 17 18.23 5.34 -32.58
CA CYS A 17 18.93 6.36 -31.79
C CYS A 17 19.02 5.97 -30.30
N VAL A 18 19.48 4.75 -30.01
CA VAL A 18 20.09 4.44 -28.73
C VAL A 18 21.36 5.27 -28.71
N LYS A 19 21.35 6.34 -27.92
CA LYS A 19 22.46 7.28 -27.76
C LYS A 19 23.71 6.50 -27.36
N ALA A 20 24.51 6.09 -28.35
CA ALA A 20 25.89 5.62 -28.17
C ALA A 20 26.78 6.84 -27.86
N GLY A 21 26.39 7.63 -26.86
CA GLY A 21 27.21 8.68 -26.30
C GLY A 21 28.19 8.02 -25.34
N LYS A 22 29.49 8.28 -25.49
CA LYS A 22 30.53 7.84 -24.56
C LYS A 22 30.32 8.34 -23.11
N ARG A 23 29.33 9.22 -22.88
CA ARG A 23 29.08 9.90 -21.62
C ARG A 23 27.59 10.12 -21.38
N ILE A 24 27.19 10.00 -20.12
CA ILE A 24 25.84 10.31 -19.64
C ILE A 24 25.58 11.82 -19.79
N SER A 25 24.33 12.20 -20.11
CA SER A 25 23.94 13.60 -20.18
C SER A 25 23.95 14.23 -18.78
N SER A 26 24.13 15.56 -18.67
CA SER A 26 24.21 16.20 -17.34
C SER A 26 22.91 16.08 -16.54
N ASP A 27 21.76 16.06 -17.21
CA ASP A 27 20.46 15.97 -16.54
C ASP A 27 20.18 14.53 -16.08
N ASP A 28 20.49 13.55 -16.92
CA ASP A 28 20.33 12.13 -16.59
C ASP A 28 21.31 11.72 -15.49
N PHE A 29 22.57 12.20 -15.56
CA PHE A 29 23.59 11.93 -14.55
C PHE A 29 23.19 12.45 -13.16
N ARG A 30 22.48 13.58 -13.11
CA ARG A 30 21.92 14.12 -11.86
C ARG A 30 20.87 13.17 -11.25
N VAL A 31 20.00 12.58 -12.08
CA VAL A 31 18.96 11.64 -11.62
C VAL A 31 19.60 10.33 -11.14
N VAL A 32 20.58 9.82 -11.89
CA VAL A 32 21.35 8.63 -11.51
C VAL A 32 22.08 8.84 -10.18
N LEU A 33 22.80 9.96 -10.02
CA LEU A 33 23.49 10.29 -8.76
C LEU A 33 22.51 10.41 -7.59
N ARG A 34 21.33 11.01 -7.79
CA ARG A 34 20.28 11.07 -6.76
C ARG A 34 19.91 9.68 -6.25
N GLU A 35 19.66 8.72 -7.17
CA GLU A 35 19.31 7.36 -6.77
C GLU A 35 20.45 6.62 -6.07
N MET A 36 21.69 6.83 -6.53
CA MET A 36 22.87 6.27 -5.87
C MET A 36 23.01 6.78 -4.43
N PHE A 37 22.88 8.09 -4.20
CA PHE A 37 22.91 8.64 -2.84
C PHE A 37 21.78 8.13 -1.95
N LEU A 38 20.58 7.92 -2.50
CA LEU A 38 19.48 7.31 -1.75
C LEU A 38 19.78 5.85 -1.39
N ALA A 39 20.34 5.09 -2.32
CA ALA A 39 20.76 3.72 -2.07
C ALA A 39 21.82 3.65 -0.96
N ASP A 40 22.82 4.54 -0.98
CA ASP A 40 23.83 4.63 0.07
C ASP A 40 23.22 4.89 1.45
N LEU A 41 22.28 5.83 1.54
CA LEU A 41 21.58 6.14 2.80
C LEU A 41 20.74 4.98 3.32
N ILE A 42 20.10 4.21 2.43
CA ILE A 42 19.34 3.02 2.81
C ILE A 42 20.27 1.95 3.36
N LEU A 43 21.39 1.68 2.66
CA LEU A 43 22.39 0.71 3.09
C LEU A 43 23.06 1.10 4.42
N GLU A 44 23.29 2.39 4.63
CA GLU A 44 23.89 2.91 5.85
C GLU A 44 22.94 2.71 7.03
N ARG A 45 21.65 2.99 6.83
CA ARG A 45 20.60 2.81 7.83
C ARG A 45 20.37 1.34 8.19
N ASP A 46 20.37 0.45 7.21
CA ASP A 46 20.11 -0.97 7.42
C ASP A 46 21.30 -1.71 8.05
N GLY A 47 22.46 -1.07 8.18
CA GLY A 47 23.68 -1.64 8.76
C GLY A 47 24.31 -2.76 7.92
N THR A 48 23.79 -3.01 6.73
CA THR A 48 24.25 -4.04 5.78
C THR A 48 25.52 -3.64 5.03
N LEU A 49 25.89 -2.35 5.10
CA LEU A 49 27.08 -1.76 4.46
C LEU A 49 28.39 -2.44 4.89
N SER A 50 28.46 -2.99 6.10
CA SER A 50 29.64 -3.75 6.59
C SER A 50 29.80 -5.13 5.91
N ARG A 51 28.72 -5.71 5.36
CA ARG A 51 28.74 -7.02 4.67
C ARG A 51 28.76 -6.92 3.14
N LEU A 52 28.33 -5.79 2.58
CA LEU A 52 28.20 -5.55 1.13
C LEU A 52 29.28 -4.59 0.59
N ALA A 53 30.44 -4.52 1.24
CA ALA A 53 31.50 -3.54 0.99
C ALA A 53 32.02 -3.47 -0.46
N ASP A 54 31.69 -4.44 -1.31
CA ASP A 54 31.81 -4.31 -2.76
C ASP A 54 30.66 -3.44 -3.31
N SER A 55 30.76 -2.13 -3.07
CA SER A 55 29.92 -1.07 -3.67
C SER A 55 29.77 -1.17 -5.19
N THR A 56 30.65 -1.93 -5.86
CA THR A 56 30.61 -2.25 -7.29
C THR A 56 29.41 -3.08 -7.72
N LEU A 57 28.76 -3.84 -6.81
CA LEU A 57 27.56 -4.65 -7.12
C LEU A 57 26.24 -3.91 -6.94
N VAL A 58 26.22 -2.80 -6.17
CA VAL A 58 24.99 -2.09 -5.80
C VAL A 58 24.50 -1.15 -6.89
N TYR A 59 25.45 -0.49 -7.57
CA TYR A 59 25.14 0.54 -8.56
C TYR A 59 24.79 0.06 -9.98
N PRO A 60 25.29 -1.10 -10.49
CA PRO A 60 24.93 -1.58 -11.83
C PRO A 60 23.43 -1.69 -12.08
N PRO A 61 22.60 -2.23 -11.16
CA PRO A 61 21.14 -2.25 -11.35
C PRO A 61 20.51 -0.86 -11.51
N ILE A 62 21.05 0.15 -10.82
CA ILE A 62 20.60 1.54 -10.95
C ILE A 62 20.96 2.08 -12.33
N LEU A 63 22.17 1.82 -12.82
CA LEU A 63 22.61 2.25 -14.15
C LEU A 63 21.80 1.57 -15.27
N GLU A 64 21.56 0.26 -15.15
CA GLU A 64 20.75 -0.53 -16.08
C GLU A 64 19.32 -0.02 -16.19
N LYS A 65 18.71 0.38 -15.07
CA LYS A 65 17.37 0.99 -15.03
C LYS A 65 17.26 2.23 -15.93
N TYR A 66 18.35 2.98 -16.08
CA TYR A 66 18.41 4.17 -16.95
C TYR A 66 19.03 3.89 -18.33
N GLY A 67 19.37 2.64 -18.63
CA GLY A 67 19.98 2.25 -19.91
C GLY A 67 21.44 2.65 -20.07
N TYR A 68 22.17 2.84 -18.96
CA TYR A 68 23.58 3.20 -18.97
C TYR A 68 24.47 2.05 -18.54
N THR A 69 25.70 2.04 -19.04
CA THR A 69 26.74 1.09 -18.62
C THR A 69 27.63 1.69 -17.54
N THR A 70 28.32 0.83 -16.78
CA THR A 70 29.33 1.22 -15.81
C THR A 70 30.48 2.02 -16.45
N GLU A 71 30.90 1.65 -17.66
CA GLU A 71 31.93 2.37 -18.41
C GLU A 71 31.51 3.80 -18.74
N GLN A 72 30.27 4.01 -19.17
CA GLN A 72 29.73 5.35 -19.44
C GLN A 72 29.65 6.19 -18.16
N PHE A 73 29.31 5.56 -17.03
CA PHE A 73 29.32 6.22 -15.73
C PHE A 73 30.73 6.66 -15.32
N LEU A 74 31.72 5.77 -15.43
CA LEU A 74 33.13 6.06 -15.12
C LEU A 74 33.67 7.19 -16.00
N ALA A 75 33.41 7.15 -17.31
CA ALA A 75 33.79 8.22 -18.24
C ALA A 75 33.13 9.57 -17.90
N THR A 76 31.90 9.53 -17.36
CA THR A 76 31.21 10.73 -16.89
C THR A 76 31.81 11.25 -15.59
N MET A 77 32.15 10.36 -14.66
CA MET A 77 32.83 10.71 -13.41
C MET A 77 34.20 11.34 -13.66
N GLU A 78 35.00 10.77 -14.56
CA GLU A 78 36.30 11.33 -14.95
C GLU A 78 36.16 12.74 -15.53
N TYR A 79 35.14 12.97 -16.37
CA TYR A 79 34.85 14.30 -16.92
C TYR A 79 34.57 15.36 -15.83
N TYR A 80 33.84 14.98 -14.78
CA TYR A 80 33.51 15.87 -13.66
C TYR A 80 34.66 16.00 -12.66
N ALA A 81 35.50 14.98 -12.50
CA ALA A 81 36.71 15.03 -11.68
C ALA A 81 37.67 16.13 -12.17
N GLY A 82 37.82 16.29 -13.49
CA GLY A 82 38.60 17.39 -14.08
C GLY A 82 37.92 18.78 -13.99
N ARG A 83 36.70 18.89 -13.47
CA ARG A 83 35.90 20.14 -13.46
C ARG A 83 35.15 20.33 -12.13
N PRO A 84 35.86 20.60 -11.02
CA PRO A 84 35.28 20.64 -9.68
C PRO A 84 34.16 21.68 -9.54
N ALA A 85 34.24 22.83 -10.20
CA ALA A 85 33.18 23.84 -10.17
C ALA A 85 31.85 23.34 -10.78
N ARG A 86 31.91 22.59 -11.88
CA ARG A 86 30.72 21.99 -12.51
C ARG A 86 30.18 20.83 -11.70
N PHE A 87 31.06 20.05 -11.08
CA PHE A 87 30.64 18.95 -10.22
C PHE A 87 29.94 19.47 -8.96
N LYS A 88 30.49 20.51 -8.32
CA LYS A 88 29.88 21.19 -7.18
C LYS A 88 28.48 21.72 -7.51
N SER A 89 28.30 22.40 -8.66
CA SER A 89 26.98 22.92 -9.04
C SER A 89 25.96 21.80 -9.29
N LEU A 90 26.40 20.67 -9.85
CA LEU A 90 25.56 19.48 -10.01
C LEU A 90 25.14 18.90 -8.66
N LEU A 91 26.08 18.70 -7.73
CA LEU A 91 25.79 18.17 -6.39
C LEU A 91 24.86 19.10 -5.60
N THR A 92 25.03 20.42 -5.72
CA THR A 92 24.11 21.39 -5.10
C THR A 92 22.68 21.24 -5.63
N ARG A 93 22.51 20.98 -6.93
CA ARG A 93 21.20 20.71 -7.52
C ARG A 93 20.60 19.41 -7.01
N VAL A 94 21.38 18.33 -6.94
CA VAL A 94 20.94 17.04 -6.37
C VAL A 94 20.46 17.23 -4.92
N ARG A 95 21.27 17.93 -4.10
CA ARG A 95 20.92 18.23 -2.71
C ARG A 95 19.63 19.01 -2.57
N ARG A 96 19.41 19.99 -3.45
CA ARG A 96 18.17 20.79 -3.47
C ARG A 96 16.96 19.91 -3.75
N THR A 97 17.03 19.07 -4.79
CA THR A 97 15.94 18.13 -5.14
C THR A 97 15.63 17.16 -4.00
N LEU A 98 16.66 16.60 -3.36
CA LEU A 98 16.47 15.71 -2.20
C LEU A 98 15.83 16.42 -1.00
N ASN A 99 16.17 17.68 -0.76
CA ASN A 99 15.56 18.47 0.31
C ASN A 99 14.09 18.80 0.01
N GLU A 100 13.77 19.16 -1.23
CA GLU A 100 12.39 19.42 -1.68
C GLU A 100 11.54 18.15 -1.48
N GLU A 101 12.00 17.00 -1.95
CA GLU A 101 11.33 15.70 -1.76
C GLU A 101 11.16 15.35 -0.28
N ARG A 102 12.18 15.60 0.55
CA ARG A 102 12.09 15.39 2.01
C ARG A 102 11.01 16.25 2.64
N THR A 103 10.90 17.52 2.24
CA THR A 103 9.88 18.44 2.78
C THR A 103 8.48 18.00 2.39
N GLU A 104 8.26 17.60 1.13
CA GLU A 104 6.98 17.08 0.66
C GLU A 104 6.60 15.78 1.39
N TYR A 105 7.56 14.87 1.57
CA TYR A 105 7.33 13.62 2.29
C TYR A 105 6.99 13.87 3.76
N ASN A 106 7.70 14.77 4.43
CA ASN A 106 7.41 15.14 5.81
C ASN A 106 6.01 15.75 5.97
N GLN A 107 5.58 16.63 5.07
CA GLN A 107 4.23 17.19 5.07
C GLN A 107 3.16 16.11 4.89
N ARG A 108 3.43 15.12 4.02
CA ARG A 108 2.53 13.97 3.86
C ARG A 108 2.47 13.13 5.14
N LEU A 109 3.60 12.92 5.81
CA LEU A 109 3.64 12.19 7.08
C LEU A 109 2.90 12.93 8.20
N THR A 110 3.04 14.26 8.32
CA THR A 110 2.29 15.03 9.32
C THR A 110 0.79 14.92 9.09
N TRP A 111 0.35 15.07 7.84
CA TRP A 111 -1.06 14.90 7.49
C TRP A 111 -1.58 13.50 7.84
N LEU A 112 -0.82 12.45 7.51
CA LEU A 112 -1.18 11.07 7.87
C LEU A 112 -1.25 10.85 9.39
N ASN A 113 -0.32 11.42 10.14
CA ASN A 113 -0.30 11.32 11.60
C ASN A 113 -1.49 12.04 12.24
N GLU A 114 -1.88 13.20 11.71
CA GLU A 114 -3.08 13.91 12.15
C GLU A 114 -4.35 13.09 11.90
N GLN A 115 -4.48 12.49 10.71
CA GLN A 115 -5.60 11.60 10.40
C GLN A 115 -5.65 10.42 11.37
N LYS A 116 -4.50 9.77 11.64
CA LYS A 116 -4.42 8.67 12.62
C LYS A 116 -4.83 9.12 14.03
N ALA A 117 -4.36 10.28 14.48
CA ALA A 117 -4.72 10.81 15.79
C ALA A 117 -6.23 11.09 15.91
N LEU A 118 -6.88 11.56 14.84
CA LEU A 118 -8.34 11.74 14.81
C LEU A 118 -9.09 10.41 14.89
N VAL A 119 -8.64 9.40 14.15
CA VAL A 119 -9.20 8.04 14.19
C VAL A 119 -9.07 7.45 15.59
N GLU A 120 -7.91 7.57 16.23
CA GLU A 120 -7.67 7.10 17.60
C GLU A 120 -8.60 7.81 18.60
N ARG A 121 -8.73 9.14 18.51
CA ARG A 121 -9.65 9.91 19.36
C ARG A 121 -11.10 9.48 19.18
N PHE A 122 -11.54 9.26 17.94
CA PHE A 122 -12.90 8.79 17.66
C PHE A 122 -13.13 7.38 18.20
N ASN A 123 -12.16 6.48 18.05
CA ASN A 123 -12.24 5.13 18.61
C ASN A 123 -12.31 5.14 20.14
N ASN A 124 -11.53 5.99 20.80
CA ASN A 124 -11.60 6.17 22.26
C ASN A 124 -12.98 6.69 22.67
N TRP A 125 -13.47 7.74 22.01
CA TRP A 125 -14.81 8.27 22.25
C TRP A 125 -15.91 7.22 22.04
N LEU A 126 -15.84 6.40 20.99
CA LEU A 126 -16.78 5.30 20.75
C LEU A 126 -16.76 4.26 21.86
N ASN A 127 -15.60 3.98 22.44
CA ASN A 127 -15.48 3.03 23.55
C ASN A 127 -16.07 3.59 24.85
N ASP A 128 -15.84 4.87 25.13
CA ASP A 128 -16.30 5.52 26.36
C ASP A 128 -17.82 5.77 26.33
N THR A 129 -18.38 6.17 25.18
CA THR A 129 -19.79 6.52 25.04
C THR A 129 -20.70 5.33 24.74
N VAL A 130 -20.22 4.35 23.96
CA VAL A 130 -21.01 3.20 23.50
C VAL A 130 -20.46 1.93 24.15
N SER A 131 -20.61 1.84 25.48
CA SER A 131 -20.10 0.75 26.31
C SER A 131 -21.08 -0.43 26.45
N GLY A 132 -22.35 -0.27 26.07
CA GLY A 132 -23.40 -1.27 26.21
C GLY A 132 -23.30 -2.44 25.22
N ARG A 133 -23.53 -3.67 25.70
CA ARG A 133 -23.56 -4.92 24.88
C ARG A 133 -24.60 -4.87 23.75
N HIS A 134 -25.66 -4.07 23.89
CA HIS A 134 -26.73 -3.93 22.90
C HIS A 134 -26.48 -2.87 21.83
N ASP A 135 -25.44 -2.04 21.99
CA ASP A 135 -25.16 -0.94 21.06
C ASP A 135 -24.13 -1.32 19.98
N PHE A 136 -23.89 -2.62 19.81
CA PHE A 136 -22.97 -3.16 18.81
C PHE A 136 -23.30 -2.66 17.40
N VAL A 137 -24.58 -2.62 17.01
CA VAL A 137 -25.02 -2.17 15.68
C VAL A 137 -24.70 -0.69 15.47
N ALA A 138 -24.94 0.15 16.48
CA ALA A 138 -24.62 1.57 16.43
C ALA A 138 -23.11 1.79 16.30
N LYS A 139 -22.31 1.11 17.14
CA LYS A 139 -20.84 1.16 17.09
C LYS A 139 -20.28 0.71 15.73
N GLN A 140 -20.81 -0.35 15.15
CA GLN A 140 -20.42 -0.83 13.81
C GLN A 140 -20.79 0.16 12.71
N SER A 141 -21.99 0.76 12.78
CA SER A 141 -22.42 1.77 11.81
C SER A 141 -21.55 3.03 11.85
N LEU A 142 -21.16 3.47 13.05
CA LEU A 142 -20.30 4.63 13.26
C LEU A 142 -18.85 4.38 12.81
N LYS A 143 -18.31 3.16 13.01
CA LYS A 143 -17.00 2.78 12.47
C LYS A 143 -16.93 2.86 10.94
N ARG A 144 -18.04 2.67 10.24
CA ARG A 144 -18.08 2.80 8.76
C ARG A 144 -17.93 4.25 8.26
N ILE A 145 -18.07 5.24 9.14
CA ILE A 145 -17.84 6.65 8.80
C ILE A 145 -16.35 6.95 8.65
N LEU A 146 -15.49 6.19 9.34
CA LEU A 146 -14.05 6.33 9.22
C LEU A 146 -13.60 5.94 7.79
N PRO A 147 -12.60 6.65 7.25
CA PRO A 147 -12.00 6.24 5.97
C PRO A 147 -11.46 4.81 6.12
N ALA A 148 -11.71 3.98 5.10
CA ALA A 148 -11.23 2.61 5.09
C ALA A 148 -9.71 2.58 5.25
N ASP A 149 -9.23 1.97 6.34
CA ASP A 149 -7.80 1.77 6.52
C ASP A 149 -7.34 0.74 5.46
N PRO A 150 -6.39 1.09 4.58
CA PRO A 150 -5.88 0.13 3.60
C PRO A 150 -5.16 -1.06 4.25
N SER A 151 -4.75 -0.96 5.53
CA SER A 151 -4.23 -2.10 6.29
C SER A 151 -5.32 -3.07 6.76
N ASP A 152 -6.56 -2.59 6.91
CA ASP A 152 -7.75 -3.42 7.16
C ASP A 152 -8.27 -4.13 5.91
N LYS A 153 -7.68 -3.87 4.73
CA LYS A 153 -7.83 -4.75 3.57
C LYS A 153 -7.11 -6.05 3.87
N GLN A 154 -7.77 -6.90 4.64
CA GLN A 154 -7.47 -8.31 4.73
C GLN A 154 -7.45 -8.80 3.29
N ALA A 155 -6.25 -9.09 2.77
CA ALA A 155 -6.10 -9.74 1.48
C ALA A 155 -7.04 -10.93 1.53
N TRP A 156 -7.99 -11.03 0.59
CA TRP A 156 -8.95 -12.12 0.51
C TRP A 156 -8.17 -13.43 0.64
N ARG A 157 -8.09 -13.95 1.85
CA ARG A 157 -7.76 -15.33 2.12
C ARG A 157 -9.12 -15.96 2.17
N MET A 158 -9.30 -17.03 1.38
CA MET A 158 -10.32 -18.01 1.70
C MET A 158 -9.99 -18.45 3.12
N ASP A 159 -10.57 -17.79 4.11
CA ASP A 159 -10.72 -18.39 5.42
C ASP A 159 -11.52 -19.64 5.10
N ARG A 160 -10.86 -20.80 5.13
CA ARG A 160 -11.55 -22.08 5.09
C ARG A 160 -12.57 -21.97 6.21
N ASP A 161 -13.83 -21.91 5.82
CA ASP A 161 -14.96 -21.78 6.74
C ASP A 161 -14.65 -22.58 8.00
N SER A 162 -14.58 -21.88 9.14
CA SER A 162 -14.26 -22.45 10.45
C SER A 162 -15.37 -23.38 10.97
N SER A 163 -16.21 -23.91 10.08
CA SER A 163 -17.15 -25.00 10.30
C SER A 163 -16.52 -26.40 10.13
N TYR A 164 -15.28 -26.53 9.62
CA TYR A 164 -14.63 -27.84 9.41
C TYR A 164 -13.16 -27.94 9.85
N ALA A 165 -12.75 -27.20 10.89
CA ALA A 165 -11.56 -27.57 11.64
C ALA A 165 -11.98 -28.57 12.73
N VAL A 166 -11.81 -29.87 12.49
CA VAL A 166 -11.95 -30.89 13.54
C VAL A 166 -10.95 -30.54 14.64
N PRO A 167 -11.39 -30.18 15.88
CA PRO A 167 -10.46 -30.01 16.96
C PRO A 167 -9.95 -31.39 17.36
N SER A 168 -8.63 -31.59 17.31
CA SER A 168 -8.00 -32.77 17.89
C SER A 168 -8.28 -32.80 19.39
N GLY A 169 -9.24 -33.62 19.80
CA GLY A 169 -9.31 -34.24 21.12
C GLY A 169 -9.38 -33.30 22.33
N LYS A 170 -10.44 -32.51 22.45
CA LYS A 170 -11.03 -32.20 23.78
C LYS A 170 -12.55 -32.23 23.65
N LEU A 171 -13.16 -33.28 24.21
CA LEU A 171 -14.60 -33.34 24.47
C LEU A 171 -14.92 -32.27 25.53
N LEU A 172 -15.32 -31.08 25.07
CA LEU A 172 -16.12 -30.18 25.90
C LEU A 172 -17.56 -30.70 25.85
N ALA A 173 -18.21 -30.85 27.00
CA ALA A 173 -19.62 -31.14 27.04
C ALA A 173 -20.38 -30.01 26.34
N VAL A 174 -20.83 -30.28 25.12
CA VAL A 174 -21.73 -29.41 24.38
C VAL A 174 -23.04 -29.43 25.14
N ILE A 175 -23.39 -28.29 25.74
CA ILE A 175 -24.76 -28.06 26.20
C ILE A 175 -25.61 -28.03 24.92
N ASP A 176 -26.50 -29.01 24.83
CA ASP A 176 -27.41 -29.25 23.72
C ASP A 176 -28.24 -27.99 23.45
N THR A 177 -27.98 -27.29 22.32
CA THR A 177 -28.73 -26.10 21.92
C THR A 177 -30.01 -26.43 21.14
N LEU A 178 -30.46 -27.69 21.14
CA LEU A 178 -31.69 -28.14 20.50
C LEU A 178 -33.01 -27.60 21.10
N GLN A 179 -32.97 -26.58 21.96
CA GLN A 179 -34.19 -25.97 22.53
C GLN A 179 -34.59 -24.60 21.97
N VAL A 180 -33.78 -23.94 21.13
CA VAL A 180 -34.19 -22.67 20.51
C VAL A 180 -34.43 -22.90 19.03
N ARG A 181 -35.72 -23.01 18.68
CA ARG A 181 -36.22 -23.06 17.30
C ARG A 181 -35.53 -21.99 16.45
N ASP A 182 -34.83 -22.41 15.41
CA ASP A 182 -34.42 -21.55 14.32
C ASP A 182 -35.66 -20.83 13.77
N SER A 183 -35.70 -19.50 13.93
CA SER A 183 -36.73 -18.68 13.32
C SER A 183 -36.47 -18.63 11.82
N VAL A 184 -37.28 -19.38 11.08
CA VAL A 184 -37.38 -19.23 9.62
C VAL A 184 -37.67 -17.75 9.32
N PRO A 185 -36.91 -17.10 8.41
CA PRO A 185 -37.14 -15.70 8.05
C PRO A 185 -38.59 -15.48 7.64
N LEU A 186 -39.23 -14.42 8.15
CA LEU A 186 -40.68 -14.20 8.09
C LEU A 186 -41.27 -14.30 6.67
N TYR A 187 -40.48 -13.93 5.66
CA TYR A 187 -40.85 -13.93 4.24
C TYR A 187 -40.85 -15.32 3.58
N LEU A 188 -40.29 -16.35 4.24
CA LEU A 188 -40.30 -17.75 3.78
C LEU A 188 -41.37 -18.60 4.47
N SER A 189 -42.08 -18.04 5.45
CA SER A 189 -43.14 -18.76 6.15
C SER A 189 -44.46 -18.70 5.38
N ALA A 190 -45.14 -19.84 5.23
CA ALA A 190 -46.47 -19.90 4.62
C ALA A 190 -47.47 -19.06 5.46
N PRO A 191 -48.38 -18.28 4.84
CA PRO A 191 -49.31 -17.43 5.57
C PRO A 191 -50.25 -18.29 6.41
N ARG A 192 -50.24 -18.11 7.74
CA ARG A 192 -51.14 -18.82 8.66
C ARG A 192 -52.53 -18.20 8.60
N SER A 193 -53.57 -19.04 8.49
CA SER A 193 -54.96 -18.59 8.57
C SER A 193 -55.25 -18.01 9.97
N PHE A 194 -55.49 -16.70 10.04
CA PHE A 194 -55.86 -16.00 11.26
C PHE A 194 -57.31 -16.33 11.63
N ARG A 195 -57.53 -16.92 12.82
CA ARG A 195 -58.87 -17.00 13.44
C ARG A 195 -58.87 -16.08 14.66
N PRO A 196 -59.65 -14.99 14.69
CA PRO A 196 -59.71 -14.14 15.87
C PRO A 196 -60.40 -14.90 17.00
N ARG A 197 -59.69 -15.12 18.10
CA ARG A 197 -60.31 -15.46 19.39
C ARG A 197 -60.41 -14.19 20.21
N ILE A 198 -61.53 -13.48 20.05
CA ILE A 198 -61.92 -12.43 20.97
C ILE A 198 -62.86 -13.10 21.98
N ASN A 199 -62.44 -13.22 23.24
CA ASN A 199 -63.36 -13.41 24.35
C ASN A 199 -63.45 -12.07 25.09
N ILE A 200 -64.51 -11.32 24.83
CA ILE A 200 -64.89 -10.17 25.67
C ILE A 200 -65.70 -10.73 26.83
N SER A 201 -65.14 -10.69 28.04
CA SER A 201 -65.91 -10.91 29.25
C SER A 201 -66.53 -9.58 29.69
N LEU A 202 -67.83 -9.42 29.42
CA LEU A 202 -68.61 -8.33 30.01
C LEU A 202 -68.90 -8.66 31.47
N LYS A 203 -68.52 -7.76 32.37
CA LYS A 203 -68.84 -7.85 33.80
C LYS A 203 -70.25 -7.27 34.00
N PRO A 204 -71.22 -8.00 34.56
CA PRO A 204 -72.51 -7.41 34.90
C PRO A 204 -72.39 -6.56 36.16
N GLU A 205 -73.06 -5.41 36.16
CA GLU A 205 -73.38 -4.59 37.35
C GLU A 205 -74.38 -5.30 38.26
#